data_AF-G1KCN9-F1
#
_entry.id   AF-G1KCN9-F1
#
_cell.length_a   1.000
_cell.length_b   1.000
_cell.length_c   1.000
_cell.angle_alpha   90.00
_cell.angle_beta   90.00
_cell.angle_gamma   90.00
#
_symmetry.space_group_name_H-M   'P 1'
#
loop_
_entity.id
_entity.type
_entity.pdbx_description
1 polymer ?
#
loop_
_entity_poly.entity_id
_entity_poly.type
_entity_poly.pdbx_seq_one_letter_code
_entity_poly.pdbx_strand_id
1 'polypeptide(L)'
;MEHLEGVIDKPESEMSPQELQLHYFKMHDYDGNNLLDGLELATAITHVHKEEGGEHTPTMKEEELISLIDGVLQDDDKNNDGYIDYAEFAKSLE
;
A
#
# COMPACT_ATOMS: atom_id res chain seq x y z
N MET A 1 7.35 16.31 5.26
CA MET A 1 7.42 15.14 4.35
C MET A 1 8.86 14.64 4.39
N GLU A 2 9.25 14.06 5.51
CA GLU A 2 10.43 13.21 5.58
C GLU A 2 9.82 11.83 5.72
N HIS A 3 9.97 10.93 4.75
CA HIS A 3 10.07 9.49 5.01
C HIS A 3 10.41 8.82 3.67
N LEU A 4 11.73 8.55 3.54
CA LEU A 4 12.34 7.47 2.76
C LEU A 4 12.59 7.70 1.27
N GLU A 5 13.46 8.68 0.98
CA GLU A 5 14.50 8.51 -0.04
C GLU A 5 15.20 7.15 0.18
N GLY A 6 15.21 6.25 -0.81
CA GLY A 6 16.22 5.19 -0.84
C GLY A 6 15.83 3.78 -1.29
N VAL A 7 14.60 3.51 -1.73
CA VAL A 7 14.30 2.16 -2.27
C VAL A 7 14.55 2.08 -3.79
N ILE A 8 14.37 3.17 -4.53
CA ILE A 8 14.68 3.26 -5.96
C ILE A 8 15.19 4.68 -6.30
N ASP A 9 16.42 4.81 -6.80
CA ASP A 9 17.05 6.06 -7.27
C ASP A 9 16.51 6.55 -8.65
N LYS A 10 15.34 6.05 -9.07
CA LYS A 10 14.70 6.41 -10.35
C LYS A 10 13.39 7.14 -10.07
N PRO A 11 13.06 8.18 -10.84
CA PRO A 11 11.74 8.79 -10.76
C PRO A 11 10.68 7.77 -11.17
N GLU A 12 9.52 7.77 -10.49
CA GLU A 12 8.37 6.90 -10.82
C GLU A 12 7.99 6.97 -12.32
N SER A 13 8.19 8.14 -12.94
CA SER A 13 7.94 8.37 -14.36
C SER A 13 8.82 7.56 -15.32
N GLU A 14 9.92 6.98 -14.84
CA GLU A 14 10.85 6.15 -15.62
C GLU A 14 10.78 4.66 -15.28
N MET A 15 9.92 4.27 -14.33
CA MET A 15 9.75 2.88 -13.92
C MET A 15 8.75 2.15 -14.81
N SER A 16 9.03 0.88 -15.09
CA SER A 16 8.04 -0.02 -15.70
C SER A 16 6.85 -0.24 -14.75
N PRO A 17 5.68 -0.66 -15.26
CA PRO A 17 4.54 -0.99 -14.41
C PRO A 17 4.88 -1.99 -13.31
N GLN A 18 5.72 -2.98 -13.62
CA GLN A 18 6.19 -3.98 -12.66
C GLN A 18 7.13 -3.40 -11.60
N GLU A 19 8.04 -2.49 -12.00
CA GLU A 19 8.91 -1.78 -11.05
C GLU A 19 8.09 -0.86 -10.13
N LEU A 20 7.05 -0.19 -10.65
CA LEU A 20 6.13 0.62 -9.85
C LEU A 20 5.35 -0.22 -8.85
N GLN A 21 4.82 -1.38 -9.27
CA GLN A 21 4.13 -2.31 -8.38
C GLN A 21 5.03 -2.74 -7.23
N LEU A 22 6.26 -3.17 -7.53
CA LEU A 22 7.23 -3.56 -6.52
C LEU A 22 7.63 -2.38 -5.64
N HIS A 23 7.75 -1.18 -6.20
CA HIS A 23 8.06 0.04 -5.45
C HIS A 23 6.98 0.34 -4.41
N TYR A 24 5.71 0.37 -4.81
CA TYR A 24 4.59 0.63 -3.91
C TYR A 24 4.46 -0.44 -2.83
N PHE A 25 4.66 -1.70 -3.20
CA PHE A 25 4.70 -2.80 -2.23
C PHE A 25 5.80 -2.55 -1.18
N LYS A 26 7.01 -2.26 -1.63
CA LYS A 26 8.18 -2.06 -0.75
C LYS A 26 8.13 -0.78 0.06
N MET A 27 7.45 0.26 -0.43
CA MET A 27 7.30 1.53 0.26
C MET A 27 6.49 1.41 1.55
N HIS A 28 5.56 0.44 1.59
CA HIS A 28 4.63 0.26 2.71
C HIS A 28 4.95 -0.97 3.59
N ASP A 29 5.89 -1.82 3.15
CA ASP A 29 6.52 -2.89 3.94
C ASP A 29 7.53 -2.26 4.95
N TYR A 30 7.03 -1.76 6.07
CA TYR A 30 7.81 -0.95 7.02
C TYR A 30 8.72 -1.81 7.91
N ASP A 31 8.37 -3.08 8.12
CA ASP A 31 9.17 -4.02 8.91
C ASP A 31 10.12 -4.88 8.05
N GLY A 32 9.97 -4.85 6.72
CA GLY A 32 10.84 -5.50 5.76
C GLY A 32 10.61 -7.02 5.65
N ASN A 33 9.46 -7.52 6.08
CA ASN A 33 9.13 -8.95 6.06
C ASN A 33 8.69 -9.45 4.66
N ASN A 34 8.50 -8.55 3.67
CA ASN A 34 7.97 -8.83 2.33
C ASN A 34 6.49 -9.27 2.29
N LEU A 35 5.72 -8.84 3.28
CA LEU A 35 4.30 -9.08 3.44
C LEU A 35 3.66 -7.73 3.79
N LEU A 36 2.43 -7.49 3.33
CA LEU A 36 1.68 -6.31 3.74
C LEU A 36 0.59 -6.71 4.73
N ASP A 37 0.67 -6.18 5.94
CA ASP A 37 -0.36 -6.35 6.96
C ASP A 37 -1.43 -5.24 6.90
N GLY A 38 -2.53 -5.43 7.64
CA GLY A 38 -3.62 -4.46 7.68
C GLY A 38 -3.23 -3.06 8.17
N LEU A 39 -2.21 -2.92 9.01
CA LEU A 39 -1.71 -1.61 9.48
C LEU A 39 -0.84 -0.93 8.43
N GLU A 40 -0.06 -1.71 7.68
CA GLU A 40 0.72 -1.24 6.53
C GLU A 40 -0.21 -0.75 5.42
N LEU A 41 -1.26 -1.53 5.10
CA LEU A 41 -2.34 -1.12 4.20
C LEU A 41 -3.07 0.13 4.71
N ALA A 42 -3.39 0.19 6.01
CA ALA A 42 -4.04 1.36 6.60
C ALA A 42 -3.22 2.64 6.41
N THR A 43 -1.91 2.52 6.60
CA THR A 43 -0.97 3.62 6.45
C THR A 43 -0.87 4.04 4.99
N ALA A 44 -0.81 3.08 4.06
CA ALA A 44 -0.78 3.34 2.63
C ALA A 44 -2.02 4.11 2.14
N ILE A 45 -3.23 3.63 2.47
CA ILE A 45 -4.48 4.26 2.02
C ILE A 45 -4.61 5.66 2.62
N THR A 46 -4.26 5.83 3.90
CA THR A 46 -4.30 7.14 4.56
C THR A 46 -3.27 8.11 3.97
N HIS A 47 -2.12 7.61 3.52
CA HIS A 47 -1.10 8.41 2.86
C HIS A 47 -1.61 8.97 1.54
N VAL A 48 -2.11 8.09 0.66
CA VAL A 48 -2.66 8.48 -0.65
C VAL A 48 -3.83 9.46 -0.50
N HIS A 49 -4.74 9.20 0.44
CA HIS A 49 -5.89 10.08 0.69
C HIS A 49 -5.50 11.51 1.13
N LYS A 50 -4.39 11.65 1.85
CA LYS A 50 -3.85 12.97 2.24
C LYS A 50 -3.16 13.67 1.07
N GLU A 51 -2.45 12.93 0.22
CA GLU A 51 -1.77 13.49 -0.94
C GLU A 51 -2.76 13.96 -2.01
N GLU A 52 -3.80 13.19 -2.31
CA GLU A 52 -4.84 13.57 -3.30
C GLU A 52 -5.71 14.74 -2.82
N GLY A 53 -5.84 14.89 -1.50
CA GLY A 53 -6.76 15.82 -0.87
C GLY A 53 -6.22 17.19 -0.47
N GLY A 54 -4.90 17.31 -0.36
CA GLY A 54 -4.24 18.48 0.23
C GLY A 54 -4.47 18.60 1.75
N GLU A 55 -3.87 19.60 2.40
CA GLU A 55 -3.91 19.81 3.86
C GLU A 55 -5.33 20.00 4.47
N HIS A 56 -6.36 20.09 3.63
CA HIS A 56 -7.74 20.32 4.04
C HIS A 56 -8.69 19.15 3.82
N THR A 57 -8.23 17.98 3.35
CA THR A 57 -9.13 16.82 3.28
C THR A 57 -9.51 16.34 4.68
N PRO A 58 -10.82 16.07 4.90
CA PRO A 58 -11.24 15.33 6.06
C PRO A 58 -10.47 14.03 6.12
N THR A 59 -9.88 13.73 7.28
CA THR A 59 -9.35 12.39 7.56
C THR A 59 -10.46 11.39 7.29
N MET A 60 -10.16 10.39 6.46
CA MET A 60 -11.05 9.26 6.25
C MET A 60 -11.48 8.69 7.59
N LYS A 61 -12.76 8.32 7.68
CA LYS A 61 -13.30 7.76 8.92
C LYS A 61 -12.68 6.39 9.17
N GLU A 62 -12.45 6.08 10.43
CA GLU A 62 -11.87 4.79 10.83
C GLU A 62 -12.71 3.62 10.32
N GLU A 63 -14.04 3.73 10.34
CA GLU A 63 -14.92 2.66 9.85
C GLU A 63 -14.80 2.41 8.35
N GLU A 64 -14.55 3.47 7.57
CA GLU A 64 -14.34 3.38 6.12
C GLU A 64 -12.97 2.78 5.80
N LEU A 65 -11.94 3.20 6.54
CA LEU A 65 -10.61 2.63 6.44
C LEU A 65 -10.60 1.12 6.77
N ILE A 66 -11.25 0.72 7.86
CA ILE A 66 -11.40 -0.69 8.24
C ILE A 66 -12.13 -1.45 7.14
N SER A 67 -13.23 -0.91 6.62
CA SER A 67 -14.01 -1.57 5.56
C SER A 67 -13.19 -1.77 4.28
N LEU A 68 -12.31 -0.83 3.94
CA LEU A 68 -11.40 -0.96 2.79
C LEU A 68 -10.36 -2.04 3.04
N ILE A 69 -9.71 -2.04 4.21
CA ILE A 69 -8.69 -3.04 4.55
C ILE A 69 -9.30 -4.44 4.58
N ASP A 70 -10.46 -4.59 5.23
CA ASP A 70 -11.19 -5.86 5.29
C ASP A 70 -11.55 -6.35 3.88
N GLY A 71 -11.97 -5.44 2.99
CA GLY A 71 -12.26 -5.76 1.59
C GLY A 71 -11.02 -6.26 0.84
N VAL A 72 -9.90 -5.55 0.96
CA VAL A 72 -8.63 -5.94 0.32
C VAL A 72 -8.17 -7.30 0.83
N LEU A 73 -8.11 -7.50 2.15
CA LEU A 73 -7.71 -8.79 2.71
C LEU A 73 -8.65 -9.92 2.27
N GLN A 74 -9.97 -9.71 2.30
CA GLN A 74 -10.92 -10.74 1.86
C GLN A 74 -10.75 -11.12 0.38
N ASP A 75 -10.42 -10.15 -0.47
CA ASP A 75 -10.29 -10.35 -1.90
C ASP A 75 -8.90 -10.87 -2.29
N ASP A 76 -7.84 -10.53 -1.57
CA ASP A 76 -6.45 -10.72 -2.01
C ASP A 76 -5.64 -11.70 -1.16
N ASP A 77 -5.91 -11.82 0.14
CA ASP A 77 -5.30 -12.83 1.02
C ASP A 77 -5.87 -14.22 0.67
N LYS A 78 -5.19 -14.94 -0.24
CA LYS A 78 -5.68 -16.23 -0.75
C LYS A 78 -5.35 -17.37 0.18
N ASN A 79 -4.32 -17.20 1.00
CA ASN A 79 -3.83 -18.22 1.90
C ASN A 79 -4.42 -18.08 3.33
N ASN A 80 -5.14 -16.98 3.60
CA ASN A 80 -5.74 -16.59 4.88
C ASN A 80 -4.74 -16.50 6.04
N ASP A 81 -3.53 -16.01 5.78
CA ASP A 81 -2.50 -15.80 6.81
C ASP A 81 -2.57 -14.41 7.48
N GLY A 82 -3.44 -13.53 6.99
CA GLY A 82 -3.63 -12.17 7.48
C GLY A 82 -2.69 -11.15 6.85
N TYR A 83 -1.96 -11.55 5.81
CA TYR A 83 -1.03 -10.73 5.06
C TYR A 83 -1.30 -10.82 3.56
N ILE A 84 -0.71 -9.90 2.81
CA ILE A 84 -0.69 -9.93 1.35
C ILE A 84 0.75 -10.05 0.90
N ASP A 85 1.10 -11.18 0.29
CA ASP A 85 2.40 -11.35 -0.33
C ASP A 85 2.47 -10.66 -1.71
N TYR A 86 3.68 -10.53 -2.27
CA TYR A 86 3.84 -9.86 -3.57
C TYR A 86 3.09 -10.55 -4.72
N ALA A 87 2.94 -11.88 -4.68
CA ALA A 87 2.23 -12.62 -5.71
C ALA A 87 0.70 -12.46 -5.59
N GLU A 88 0.18 -12.29 -4.38
CA GLU A 88 -1.20 -11.91 -4.10
C GLU A 88 -1.45 -10.47 -4.57
N PHE A 89 -0.62 -9.51 -4.12
CA PHE A 89 -0.69 -8.11 -4.52
C PHE A 89 -0.63 -7.90 -6.04
N ALA A 90 0.28 -8.60 -6.72
CA ALA A 90 0.42 -8.48 -8.18
C ALA A 90 -0.82 -8.99 -8.93
N LYS A 91 -1.52 -10.00 -8.40
CA LYS A 91 -2.75 -10.51 -9.02
C LYS A 91 -3.93 -9.56 -8.83
N SER A 92 -3.95 -8.78 -7.76
CA SER A 92 -4.99 -7.78 -7.47
C SER A 92 -4.97 -6.62 -8.46
N LEU A 93 -3.83 -6.39 -9.11
CA LEU A 93 -3.60 -5.31 -10.08
C LEU A 93 -3.73 -5.76 -11.55
N GLU A 94 -4.05 -7.02 -11.81
CA GLU A 94 -4.27 -7.60 -13.15
C GLU A 94 -5.76 -7.59 -13.54
#